data_AF-A0A6V8LAP1-F1
#
_entry.id   AF-A0A6V8LAP1-F1
#
_cell.length_a   1.000
_cell.length_b   1.000
_cell.length_c   1.000
_cell.angle_alpha   90.00
_cell.angle_beta   90.00
_cell.angle_gamma   90.00
#
_symmetry.space_group_name_H-M   'P 1'
#
loop_
_entity.id
_entity.type
_entity.pdbx_description
1 polymer ?
#
loop_
_entity_poly.entity_id
_entity_poly.type
_entity_poly.pdbx_seq_one_letter_code
_entity_poly.pdbx_strand_id
1 'polypeptide(L)' 'MWNPDLPATEDFRSQWQVVPDNEEFDNGFKAQWELFLRHVVEDAPYSWDLWAGARGVQLAELGLQSAREGRRIEIPEL' A
#
# COMPACT_ATOMS: atom_id res chain seq x y z
N MET A 1 -16.35 -20.37 24.99
CA MET A 1 -17.37 -19.32 24.76
C MET A 1 -16.66 -17.99 24.93
N TRP A 2 -16.60 -17.17 23.87
CA TRP A 2 -15.99 -15.84 23.92
C TRP A 2 -16.92 -14.85 24.62
N ASN A 3 -16.38 -13.95 25.46
CA ASN A 3 -17.14 -12.94 26.21
C ASN A 3 -16.46 -11.56 26.05
N PRO A 4 -17.10 -10.58 25.39
CA PRO A 4 -16.54 -9.25 25.16
C PRO A 4 -16.50 -8.35 26.39
N ASP A 5 -17.22 -8.68 27.46
CA ASP A 5 -17.31 -7.85 28.67
C ASP A 5 -16.13 -8.05 29.62
N LEU A 6 -15.26 -9.03 29.35
CA LEU A 6 -14.06 -9.30 30.14
C LEU A 6 -12.80 -8.88 29.37
N PRO A 7 -11.78 -8.33 30.07
CA PRO A 7 -10.48 -8.07 29.43
C PRO A 7 -9.91 -9.35 28.84
N ALA A 8 -9.42 -9.28 27.60
CA ALA A 8 -8.67 -10.37 27.00
C ALA A 8 -7.37 -10.60 27.81
N THR A 9 -7.18 -11.82 28.32
CA THR A 9 -5.99 -12.22 29.09
C THR A 9 -4.94 -12.92 28.22
N GLU A 10 -5.25 -13.19 26.96
CA GLU A 10 -4.38 -13.87 26.00
C GLU A 10 -3.31 -12.91 25.46
N ASP A 11 -2.06 -13.36 25.38
CA ASP A 11 -0.99 -12.61 24.72
C ASP A 11 -1.00 -12.91 23.22
N PHE A 12 -1.85 -12.20 22.48
CA PHE A 12 -1.94 -12.35 21.04
C PHE A 12 -0.63 -12.05 20.31
N ARG A 13 0.25 -11.20 20.88
CA ARG A 13 1.51 -10.83 20.22
C ARG A 13 2.50 -11.99 20.25
N SER A 14 2.45 -12.84 21.28
CA SER A 14 3.23 -14.09 21.35
C SER A 14 2.87 -15.11 20.27
N GLN A 15 1.67 -15.00 19.68
CA GLN A 15 1.17 -15.90 18.64
C GLN A 15 1.63 -15.51 17.22
N TRP A 16 2.29 -14.36 17.06
CA TRP A 16 2.78 -13.91 15.77
C TRP A 16 3.98 -14.76 15.34
N GLN A 17 4.08 -15.02 14.04
CA GLN A 17 5.23 -15.69 13.44
C GLN A 17 6.00 -14.69 12.59
N VAL A 18 7.32 -14.74 12.69
CA VAL A 18 8.19 -14.00 11.77
C VAL A 18 8.06 -14.66 10.40
N VAL A 19 7.69 -13.86 9.39
CA VAL A 19 7.73 -14.30 7.99
C VAL A 19 9.19 -14.30 7.55
N PRO A 20 9.75 -15.43 7.10
CA PRO A 20 11.14 -15.49 6.65
C PRO A 20 11.35 -14.77 5.31
N ASP A 21 12.54 -14.23 5.12
CA ASP A 21 13.00 -13.70 3.83
C ASP A 21 13.37 -14.89 2.92
N ASN A 22 12.49 -15.21 1.97
CA ASN A 22 12.67 -16.36 1.07
C ASN A 22 13.44 -16.00 -0.22
N GLU A 23 13.82 -14.74 -0.39
CA GLU A 23 14.56 -14.22 -1.54
C GLU A 23 15.42 -13.02 -1.15
N GLU A 24 16.34 -12.62 -2.05
CA GLU A 24 17.13 -11.40 -1.89
C GLU A 24 16.33 -10.20 -2.39
N PHE A 25 16.09 -9.22 -1.51
CA PHE A 25 15.47 -7.96 -1.86
C PHE A 25 16.54 -6.90 -2.16
N ASP A 26 16.65 -6.52 -3.43
CA ASP A 26 17.56 -5.44 -3.87
C ASP A 26 16.99 -4.05 -3.52
N ASN A 27 17.76 -3.00 -3.79
CA ASN A 27 17.33 -1.62 -3.67
C ASN A 27 16.06 -1.36 -4.51
N GLY A 28 14.97 -0.95 -3.85
CA GLY A 28 13.69 -0.72 -4.51
C GLY A 28 13.71 0.33 -5.62
N PHE A 29 14.57 1.36 -5.53
CA PHE A 29 14.72 2.34 -6.61
C PHE A 29 15.39 1.73 -7.84
N LYS A 30 16.47 0.96 -7.64
CA LYS A 30 17.14 0.23 -8.73
C LYS A 30 16.18 -0.73 -9.41
N ALA A 31 15.44 -1.54 -8.64
CA ALA A 31 14.46 -2.47 -9.17
C ALA A 31 13.37 -1.76 -10.01
N GLN A 32 12.83 -0.64 -9.54
CA GLN A 32 11.85 0.14 -10.31
C GLN A 32 12.46 0.75 -11.57
N TRP A 33 13.70 1.24 -11.52
CA TRP A 33 14.42 1.74 -12.69
C TRP A 33 14.59 0.66 -13.76
N GLU A 34 14.97 -0.55 -13.37
CA GLU A 34 15.09 -1.69 -14.28
C GLU A 34 13.74 -2.02 -14.95
N LEU A 35 12.64 -2.00 -14.19
CA LEU A 35 11.28 -2.20 -14.73
C LEU A 35 10.89 -1.11 -15.73
N PHE A 36 11.19 0.16 -15.43
CA PHE A 36 10.92 1.27 -16.33
C PHE A 36 11.74 1.17 -17.63
N LEU A 37 13.02 0.82 -17.54
CA LEU A 37 13.87 0.66 -18.73
C LEU A 37 13.37 -0.48 -19.62
N ARG A 38 12.99 -1.62 -19.03
CA ARG A 38 12.39 -2.74 -19.78
C ARG A 38 11.07 -2.35 -20.46
N HIS A 39 10.24 -1.57 -19.78
CA HIS A 39 9.01 -1.04 -20.38
C HIS A 39 9.32 -0.20 -21.62
N VAL A 40 10.28 0.71 -21.53
CA VAL A 40 10.62 1.62 -22.64
C VAL A 40 11.31 0.90 -23.81
N VAL A 41 12.21 -0.04 -23.53
CA VAL A 41 13.06 -0.68 -24.56
C VAL A 41 12.42 -1.94 -25.16
N GLU A 42 11.62 -2.67 -24.39
CA GLU A 42 11.12 -3.99 -24.75
C GLU A 42 9.58 -4.11 -24.70
N ASP A 43 8.87 -3.01 -24.43
CA ASP A 43 7.41 -2.98 -24.25
C ASP A 43 6.91 -3.92 -23.14
N ALA A 44 7.72 -4.11 -22.10
CA ALA A 44 7.32 -4.90 -20.94
C ALA A 44 6.14 -4.23 -20.20
N PRO A 45 5.22 -5.00 -19.57
CA PRO A 45 4.13 -4.45 -18.77
C PRO A 45 4.65 -3.56 -17.64
N TYR A 46 4.00 -2.41 -17.44
CA TYR A 46 4.42 -1.41 -16.44
C TYR A 46 3.21 -0.68 -15.83
N SER A 47 3.09 -0.73 -14.52
CA SER A 47 1.92 -0.22 -13.78
C SER A 47 2.19 1.06 -12.98
N TRP A 48 3.45 1.52 -12.93
CA TRP A 48 3.89 2.69 -12.14
C TRP A 48 4.05 3.92 -13.03
N ASP A 49 3.06 4.17 -13.87
CA ASP A 49 3.04 5.30 -14.81
C ASP A 49 2.66 6.62 -14.12
N LEU A 50 2.54 7.68 -14.92
CA LEU A 50 2.14 8.99 -14.40
C LEU A 50 0.70 8.99 -13.86
N TRP A 51 -0.20 8.15 -14.38
CA TRP A 51 -1.54 7.99 -13.83
C TRP A 51 -1.55 7.34 -12.45
N ALA A 52 -0.62 6.42 -12.17
CA ALA A 52 -0.40 5.91 -10.81
C ALA A 52 0.00 7.03 -9.85
N GLY A 53 0.85 7.96 -10.31
CA GLY A 53 1.17 9.18 -9.56
C GLY A 53 -0.05 10.08 -9.33
N ALA A 54 -0.86 10.31 -10.37
CA ALA A 54 -2.08 11.13 -10.27
C ALA A 54 -3.10 10.57 -9.26
N ARG A 55 -3.31 9.24 -9.25
CA ARG A 55 -4.15 8.57 -8.24
C ARG A 55 -3.63 8.81 -6.82
N GLY A 56 -2.32 8.85 -6.63
CA GLY A 56 -1.71 9.17 -5.33
C GLY A 56 -2.02 10.60 -4.86
N VAL A 57 -1.92 11.58 -5.76
CA VAL A 57 -2.27 12.98 -5.46
C VAL A 57 -3.76 13.12 -5.17
N GLN A 58 -4.62 12.51 -5.98
CA GLN A 58 -6.07 12.50 -5.77
C GLN A 58 -6.44 11.98 -4.38
N LEU A 59 -5.87 10.83 -3.98
CA LEU A 59 -6.10 10.27 -2.65
C LEU A 59 -5.64 11.23 -1.54
N ALA A 60 -4.49 11.89 -1.71
CA ALA A 60 -3.98 12.84 -0.72
C ALA A 60 -4.92 14.06 -0.58
N GLU A 61 -5.38 14.64 -1.69
CA GLU A 61 -6.29 15.78 -1.68
C GLU A 61 -7.65 15.44 -1.07
N LEU A 62 -8.23 14.30 -1.44
CA LEU A 62 -9.50 13.82 -0.87
C LEU A 62 -9.34 13.47 0.61
N GLY A 63 -8.18 12.94 1.02
CA GLY A 63 -7.87 12.69 2.43
C GLY A 63 -7.84 13.99 3.25
N LEU A 64 -7.21 15.05 2.72
CA LEU A 64 -7.23 16.37 3.33
C LEU A 64 -8.66 16.94 3.42
N GLN A 65 -9.48 16.73 2.39
CA GLN A 65 -10.88 17.14 2.42
C GLN A 65 -11.69 16.34 3.44
N SER A 66 -11.53 15.02 3.50
CA SER A 66 -12.19 14.13 4.45
C SER A 66 -11.88 14.55 5.89
N ALA A 67 -10.61 14.86 6.19
CA ALA A 67 -10.19 15.33 7.50
C ALA A 67 -10.85 16.67 7.88
N ARG A 68 -10.94 17.62 6.93
CA ARG A 68 -11.58 18.93 7.17
C ARG A 68 -13.09 18.81 7.38
N GLU A 69 -13.75 17.91 6.65
CA GLU A 69 -15.22 17.78 6.67
C GLU A 69 -15.72 16.74 7.69
N GLY A 70 -14.82 15.95 8.29
CA GLY A 70 -15.18 14.91 9.27
C GLY A 70 -16.05 13.79 8.70
N ARG A 71 -15.97 13.54 7.38
CA ARG A 71 -16.77 12.52 6.69
C ARG A 71 -15.95 11.74 5.68
N ARG A 72 -16.46 10.57 5.29
CA ARG A 72 -15.92 9.79 4.18
C ARG A 72 -16.23 10.49 2.85
N ILE A 73 -15.31 10.37 1.91
CA ILE A 73 -15.41 10.91 0.55
C ILE A 73 -15.15 9.78 -0.43
N GLU A 74 -16.05 9.63 -1.39
CA GLU A 74 -15.86 8.68 -2.50
C GLU A 74 -14.69 9.13 -3.37
N ILE A 75 -13.86 8.17 -3.79
CA ILE A 75 -12.75 8.43 -4.71
C ILE A 75 -13.30 8.27 -6.13
N PRO A 76 -13.44 9.34 -6.92
CA PRO A 76 -13.91 9.22 -8.29
C PRO A 76 -12.86 8.55 -9.17
N GLU A 77 -13.29 7.88 -10.23
CA GLU A 77 -12.37 7.35 -11.23
C GLU A 77 -11.61 8.49 -11.93
N LEU A 78 -10.34 8.21 -12.26
CA LEU A 78 -9.45 9.08 -13.04
C LEU A 78 -9.33 8.55 -14.47
#